data_AF-A0A9E0SVV2-F1
#
_entry.id   AF-A0A9E0SVV2-F1
#
_cell.length_a   1.000
_cell.length_b   1.000
_cell.length_c   1.000
_cell.angle_alpha   90.00
_cell.angle_beta   90.00
_cell.angle_gamma   90.00
#
_symmetry.space_group_name_H-M   'P 1'
#
loop_
_entity.id
_entity.type
_entity.pdbx_description
1 polymer ?
#
loop_
_entity_poly.entity_id
_entity_poly.type
_entity_poly.pdbx_seq_one_letter_code
_entity_poly.pdbx_strand_id
1 'polypeptide(L)'
;MGDVPSAIDRYTDIPADVRARLKERMKRLDYDDLVSIRRDGIEGGRGYDPEIRDMYFGSGRVCHSVTRSRWTTDQQERGLVYCESGQCILVPTVCRNVSRITPVAAAAPPAAADAGGPPDELAFAPPGAGPSTPGDPAAVGPNVLPSGTPPGAPDGGGLIGPPIAIPTFPIIPGGILPVGPTPPITPVPEPQTWALWAAGLVALGIFRLRRRKGSNTTQASNGAR
;
A
#
# COMPACT_ATOMS: atom_id res chain seq x y z
N MET A 1 0.03 -10.59 20.35
CA MET A 1 0.38 -9.74 19.20
C MET A 1 0.08 -8.31 19.63
N GLY A 2 1.05 -7.40 19.61
CA GLY A 2 0.84 -6.01 20.05
C GLY A 2 -0.12 -5.27 19.10
N ASP A 3 -0.91 -4.35 19.65
CA ASP A 3 -1.77 -3.46 18.88
C ASP A 3 -0.93 -2.42 18.11
N VAL A 4 -1.28 -2.14 16.85
CA VAL A 4 -0.50 -1.26 15.94
C VAL A 4 -0.32 0.15 16.53
N PRO A 5 -1.39 0.84 16.98
CA PRO A 5 -1.27 2.10 17.71
C PRO A 5 -0.29 2.06 18.88
N SER A 6 -0.21 0.94 19.62
CA SER A 6 0.69 0.84 20.78
C SER A 6 2.18 0.85 20.39
N ALA A 7 2.52 0.54 19.14
CA ALA A 7 3.91 0.65 18.67
C ALA A 7 4.39 2.12 18.60
N ILE A 8 3.47 3.09 18.47
CA ILE A 8 3.81 4.51 18.39
C ILE A 8 4.49 5.00 19.68
N ASP A 9 4.17 4.41 20.82
CA ASP A 9 4.76 4.77 22.11
C ASP A 9 6.26 4.46 22.20
N ARG A 10 6.81 3.68 21.25
CA ARG A 10 8.24 3.38 21.17
C ARG A 10 9.06 4.49 20.51
N TYR A 11 8.41 5.35 19.72
CA TYR A 11 9.01 6.54 19.13
C TYR A 11 9.07 7.66 20.16
N THR A 12 9.99 7.55 21.12
CA THR A 12 10.10 8.48 22.25
C THR A 12 10.50 9.89 21.84
N ASP A 13 11.12 10.05 20.67
CA ASP A 13 11.49 11.31 20.04
C ASP A 13 10.30 12.08 19.44
N ILE A 14 9.18 11.41 19.13
CA ILE A 14 7.95 12.09 18.70
C ILE A 14 7.29 12.73 19.92
N PRO A 15 6.90 14.02 19.90
CA PRO A 15 6.18 14.65 21.01
C PRO A 15 4.94 13.86 21.46
N ALA A 16 4.66 13.85 22.76
CA ALA A 16 3.61 13.00 23.34
C ALA A 16 2.20 13.31 22.77
N ASP A 17 1.92 14.57 22.47
CA ASP A 17 0.68 15.02 21.84
C ASP A 17 0.56 14.52 20.40
N VAL A 18 1.66 14.57 19.62
CA VAL A 18 1.74 14.03 18.26
C VAL A 18 1.51 12.52 18.27
N ARG A 19 2.13 11.79 19.21
CA ARG A 19 1.87 10.34 19.38
C ARG A 19 0.41 10.04 19.69
N ALA A 20 -0.22 10.84 20.55
CA ALA A 20 -1.63 10.66 20.89
C ALA A 20 -2.53 10.84 19.66
N ARG A 21 -2.29 11.89 18.86
CA ARG A 21 -3.02 12.13 17.60
C ARG A 21 -2.81 10.99 16.59
N LEU A 22 -1.57 10.55 16.37
CA LEU A 22 -1.27 9.41 15.50
C LEU A 22 -2.02 8.14 15.91
N LYS A 23 -2.00 7.79 17.20
CA LYS A 23 -2.71 6.61 17.72
C LYS A 23 -4.21 6.70 17.48
N GLU A 24 -4.78 7.88 17.68
CA GLU A 24 -6.20 8.11 17.47
C GLU A 24 -6.59 8.01 15.98
N ARG A 25 -5.78 8.57 15.09
CA ARG A 25 -5.96 8.42 13.64
C ARG A 25 -5.88 6.95 13.22
N MET A 26 -4.92 6.19 13.73
CA MET A 26 -4.78 4.76 13.44
C MET A 26 -5.99 3.93 13.91
N LYS A 27 -6.59 4.26 15.05
CA LYS A 27 -7.80 3.58 15.53
C LYS A 27 -9.00 3.79 14.62
N ARG A 28 -9.11 4.98 14.02
CA ARG A 28 -10.18 5.34 13.07
C ARG A 28 -9.85 5.00 11.62
N LEU A 29 -8.67 4.44 11.34
CA LEU A 29 -8.16 4.21 9.99
C LEU A 29 -8.13 5.50 9.14
N ASP A 30 -7.80 6.61 9.77
CA ASP A 30 -7.70 7.94 9.18
C ASP A 30 -6.28 8.19 8.64
N TYR A 31 -5.93 7.44 7.58
CA TYR A 31 -4.63 7.47 6.90
C TYR A 31 -4.59 8.55 5.81
N ASP A 32 -3.40 9.09 5.55
CA ASP A 32 -3.18 10.13 4.56
C ASP A 32 -2.89 9.55 3.15
N ASP A 33 -2.40 8.32 3.08
CA ASP A 33 -2.06 7.67 1.80
C ASP A 33 -2.13 6.14 1.88
N LEU A 34 -2.42 5.50 0.75
CA LEU A 34 -2.40 4.05 0.56
C LEU A 34 -1.34 3.70 -0.49
N VAL A 35 -0.19 3.25 -0.01
CA VAL A 35 1.02 3.08 -0.81
C VAL A 35 1.22 1.64 -1.31
N SER A 36 1.96 1.51 -2.41
CA SER A 36 2.62 0.28 -2.86
C SER A 36 4.08 0.30 -2.44
N ILE A 37 4.45 -0.61 -1.57
CA ILE A 37 5.82 -0.85 -1.12
C ILE A 37 6.43 -1.83 -2.12
N ARG A 38 7.52 -1.47 -2.79
CA ARG A 38 8.24 -2.32 -3.77
C ARG A 38 9.66 -2.60 -3.32
N ARG A 39 10.45 -3.34 -4.11
CA ARG A 39 11.89 -3.56 -3.82
C ARG A 39 12.64 -2.23 -3.61
N ASP A 40 12.45 -1.30 -4.54
CA ASP A 40 13.31 -0.11 -4.67
C ASP A 40 12.58 1.20 -4.35
N GLY A 41 11.33 1.15 -3.88
CA GLY A 41 10.53 2.36 -3.71
C GLY A 41 9.26 2.19 -2.88
N ILE A 42 8.63 3.32 -2.60
CA ILE A 42 7.32 3.42 -1.94
C ILE A 42 6.50 4.40 -2.79
N GLU A 43 5.48 3.87 -3.45
CA GLU A 43 4.69 4.60 -4.44
C GLU A 43 3.29 4.89 -3.86
N GLY A 44 2.88 6.16 -3.84
CA GLY A 44 1.59 6.60 -3.30
C GLY A 44 1.06 7.85 -3.99
N GLY A 45 0.08 8.51 -3.38
CA GLY A 45 -0.41 9.81 -3.84
C GLY A 45 0.65 10.92 -3.78
N ARG A 46 1.72 10.73 -3.00
CA ARG A 46 2.91 11.59 -2.95
C ARG A 46 4.20 10.77 -3.03
N GLY A 47 5.32 11.45 -3.30
CA GLY A 47 6.64 10.83 -3.30
C GLY A 47 7.15 10.53 -1.89
N TYR A 48 7.76 9.37 -1.70
CA TYR A 48 8.43 8.97 -0.47
C TYR A 48 9.84 8.46 -0.76
N ASP A 49 10.75 8.75 0.17
CA ASP A 49 12.08 8.18 0.15
C ASP A 49 11.98 6.64 0.27
N PRO A 50 12.75 5.86 -0.51
CA PRO A 50 12.76 4.41 -0.40
C PRO A 50 13.24 3.86 0.96
N GLU A 51 13.91 4.65 1.78
CA GLU A 51 14.40 4.20 3.08
C GLU A 51 13.26 3.99 4.09
N ILE A 52 13.20 2.79 4.68
CA ILE A 52 12.29 2.47 5.78
C ILE A 52 13.11 2.33 7.06
N ARG A 53 12.78 3.15 8.06
CA ARG A 53 13.54 3.27 9.31
C ARG A 53 12.75 2.83 10.53
N ASP A 54 13.48 2.42 11.57
CA ASP A 54 12.98 2.12 12.92
C ASP A 54 11.68 1.28 12.92
N MET A 55 11.75 0.13 12.24
CA MET A 55 10.62 -0.79 12.10
C MET A 55 10.44 -1.60 13.37
N TYR A 56 9.30 -1.40 14.05
CA TYR A 56 8.89 -2.17 15.22
C TYR A 56 8.05 -3.40 14.82
N PHE A 57 8.50 -4.55 15.32
CA PHE A 57 7.78 -5.81 15.26
C PHE A 57 7.08 -6.01 16.60
N GLY A 58 5.82 -6.47 16.58
CA GLY A 58 4.93 -6.57 17.75
C GLY A 58 5.41 -7.40 18.96
N SER A 59 6.64 -7.92 18.95
CA SER A 59 7.37 -8.55 20.06
C SER A 59 8.41 -7.63 20.73
N GLY A 60 8.41 -6.32 20.42
CA GLY A 60 9.37 -5.34 20.96
C GLY A 60 10.74 -5.33 20.27
N ARG A 61 10.90 -6.01 19.13
CA ARG A 61 12.12 -5.95 18.32
C ARG A 61 12.06 -4.74 17.39
N VAL A 62 13.21 -4.08 17.20
CA VAL A 62 13.38 -2.95 16.29
C VAL A 62 14.47 -3.24 15.26
N CYS A 63 14.20 -2.91 14.00
CA CYS A 63 15.21 -2.81 12.94
C CYS A 63 15.38 -1.34 12.59
N HIS A 64 16.58 -0.77 12.80
CA HIS A 64 16.85 0.64 12.48
C HIS A 64 16.72 0.94 10.98
N SER A 65 17.10 -0.03 10.14
CA SER A 65 16.92 0.04 8.69
C SER A 65 16.41 -1.30 8.19
N VAL A 66 15.57 -1.26 7.17
CA VAL A 66 15.00 -2.46 6.53
C VAL A 66 15.32 -2.43 5.04
N THR A 67 16.01 -3.47 4.58
CA THR A 67 16.26 -3.67 3.15
C THR A 67 15.22 -4.61 2.54
N ARG A 68 14.84 -4.29 1.30
CA ARG A 68 13.93 -5.09 0.48
C ARG A 68 14.64 -5.74 -0.70
N SER A 69 15.97 -5.77 -0.69
CA SER A 69 16.83 -6.27 -1.79
C SER A 69 16.54 -7.71 -2.25
N ARG A 70 15.89 -8.53 -1.41
CA ARG A 70 15.51 -9.91 -1.74
C ARG A 70 14.14 -10.07 -2.41
N TRP A 71 13.28 -9.04 -2.39
CA TRP A 71 11.99 -9.08 -3.08
C TRP A 71 12.21 -9.13 -4.58
N THR A 72 11.41 -9.79 -5.40
CA THR A 72 11.48 -9.64 -6.87
C THR A 72 10.97 -8.26 -7.31
N THR A 73 11.16 -7.89 -8.59
CA THR A 73 10.63 -6.62 -9.13
C THR A 73 9.11 -6.52 -9.12
N ASP A 74 8.46 -7.68 -9.18
CA ASP A 74 6.99 -7.83 -9.17
C ASP A 74 6.43 -7.98 -7.75
N GLN A 75 7.29 -8.21 -6.76
CA GLN A 75 6.86 -8.25 -5.37
C GLN A 75 6.51 -6.83 -4.88
N GLN A 76 5.31 -6.73 -4.33
CA GLN A 76 4.82 -5.52 -3.70
C GLN A 76 3.96 -5.85 -2.49
N GLU A 77 3.95 -4.95 -1.51
CA GLU A 77 3.06 -5.00 -0.36
C GLU A 77 2.30 -3.67 -0.26
N ARG A 78 1.01 -3.70 0.13
CA ARG A 78 0.25 -2.48 0.39
C ARG A 78 0.54 -1.95 1.78
N GLY A 79 0.54 -0.63 1.95
CA GLY A 79 0.75 0.00 3.24
C GLY A 79 -0.11 1.25 3.44
N LEU A 80 -0.41 1.54 4.70
CA LEU A 80 -1.08 2.76 5.13
C LEU A 80 -0.05 3.75 5.65
N VAL A 81 -0.15 5.00 5.24
CA VAL A 81 0.72 6.09 5.74
C VAL A 81 -0.09 7.05 6.60
N TYR A 82 0.45 7.36 7.77
CA TYR A 82 -0.09 8.35 8.70
C TYR A 82 0.96 9.43 8.94
N CYS A 83 0.66 10.66 8.58
CA CYS A 83 1.53 11.81 8.76
C CYS A 83 0.90 12.79 9.76
N GLU A 84 1.65 13.13 10.80
CA GLU A 84 1.22 14.08 11.82
C GLU A 84 2.39 14.98 12.19
N SER A 85 2.20 16.30 12.07
CA SER A 85 3.22 17.29 12.48
C SER A 85 4.62 17.00 11.92
N GLY A 86 4.70 16.57 10.65
CA GLY A 86 5.96 16.22 9.96
C GLY A 86 6.49 14.82 10.22
N GLN A 87 5.85 14.02 11.08
CA GLN A 87 6.21 12.62 11.34
C GLN A 87 5.34 11.69 10.50
N CYS A 88 5.93 10.93 9.58
CA CYS A 88 5.21 9.99 8.73
C CYS A 88 5.52 8.53 9.12
N ILE A 89 4.45 7.77 9.38
CA ILE A 89 4.47 6.39 9.84
C ILE A 89 3.82 5.49 8.79
N LEU A 90 4.56 4.46 8.36
CA LEU A 90 4.12 3.43 7.42
C LEU A 90 3.75 2.15 8.17
N VAL A 91 2.57 1.61 7.86
CA VAL A 91 2.06 0.34 8.38
C VAL A 91 1.64 -0.56 7.21
N PRO A 92 2.43 -1.60 6.86
CA PRO A 92 2.05 -2.57 5.84
C PRO A 92 0.81 -3.37 6.23
N THR A 93 -0.05 -3.71 5.27
CA THR A 93 -1.33 -4.36 5.54
C THR A 93 -1.20 -5.84 5.88
N VAL A 94 -0.12 -6.51 5.44
CA VAL A 94 0.12 -7.93 5.73
C VAL A 94 0.94 -8.05 7.00
N CYS A 95 2.12 -7.42 7.02
CA CYS A 95 3.06 -7.61 8.12
C CYS A 95 2.72 -6.79 9.37
N ARG A 96 1.96 -5.69 9.22
CA ARG A 96 1.54 -4.76 10.30
C ARG A 96 2.70 -4.25 11.18
N ASN A 97 3.91 -4.23 10.64
CA ASN A 97 5.06 -3.64 11.32
C ASN A 97 5.01 -2.13 11.18
N VAL A 98 5.29 -1.41 12.26
CA VAL A 98 5.20 0.05 12.26
C VAL A 98 6.58 0.62 11.99
N SER A 99 6.70 1.48 10.98
CA SER A 99 7.99 2.02 10.52
C SER A 99 7.91 3.49 10.17
N ARG A 100 9.04 4.18 10.13
CA ARG A 100 9.15 5.57 9.69
C ARG A 100 9.53 5.65 8.22
N ILE A 101 8.92 6.62 7.54
CA ILE A 101 9.28 6.99 6.17
C ILE A 101 9.39 8.50 6.06
N THR A 102 10.16 8.96 5.07
CA THR A 102 10.34 10.37 4.79
C THR A 102 9.62 10.71 3.50
N PRO A 103 8.72 11.71 3.45
CA PRO A 103 8.20 12.17 2.18
C PRO A 103 9.29 12.90 1.39
N VAL A 104 9.36 12.67 0.08
CA VAL A 104 10.21 13.47 -0.80
C VAL A 104 9.54 14.83 -0.93
N ALA A 105 10.29 15.90 -0.66
CA ALA A 105 9.82 17.24 -0.98
C ALA A 105 9.52 17.28 -2.48
N ALA A 106 8.31 17.71 -2.87
CA ALA A 106 8.05 17.98 -4.27
C ALA A 106 9.16 18.93 -4.74
N ALA A 107 9.92 18.52 -5.77
CA ALA A 107 10.87 19.40 -6.38
C ALA A 107 10.11 20.69 -6.72
N ALA A 108 10.57 21.82 -6.19
CA ALA A 108 10.02 23.10 -6.60
C ALA A 108 10.06 23.10 -8.14
N PRO A 109 8.97 23.52 -8.81
CA PRO A 109 9.02 23.73 -10.25
C PRO A 109 10.29 24.54 -10.53
N PRO A 110 11.09 24.18 -11.56
CA PRO A 110 12.24 25.00 -11.90
C PRO A 110 11.74 26.44 -11.97
N ALA A 111 12.35 27.34 -11.19
CA ALA A 111 12.06 28.76 -11.30
C ALA A 111 12.16 29.06 -12.79
N ALA A 112 11.06 29.51 -13.39
CA ALA A 112 11.02 29.84 -14.80
C ALA A 112 12.22 30.74 -15.05
N ALA A 113 13.21 30.23 -15.77
CA ALA A 113 14.23 31.10 -16.31
C ALA A 113 13.44 32.11 -17.14
N ASP A 114 13.58 33.39 -16.82
CA ASP A 114 13.18 34.49 -17.68
C ASP A 114 13.94 34.34 -19.00
N ALA A 115 13.45 33.47 -19.86
CA ALA A 115 13.72 33.49 -21.28
C ALA A 115 12.87 34.63 -21.84
N GLY A 116 13.44 35.83 -21.82
CA GLY A 116 12.93 36.94 -22.60
C GLY A 116 12.76 36.51 -24.05
N GLY A 117 11.52 36.49 -24.51
CA GLY A 117 11.14 36.23 -25.89
C GLY A 117 9.67 35.80 -25.97
N PRO A 118 8.80 36.48 -26.73
CA PRO A 118 7.42 36.05 -26.88
C PRO A 118 7.40 34.64 -27.51
N PRO A 119 6.49 33.76 -27.06
CA PRO A 119 6.38 32.43 -27.64
C PRO A 119 5.93 32.58 -29.10
N ASP A 120 6.71 32.00 -30.01
CA ASP A 120 6.23 31.64 -31.33
C ASP A 120 5.11 30.61 -31.12
N GLU A 121 3.89 31.14 -31.06
CA GLU A 121 2.65 30.41 -31.04
C GLU A 121 2.61 29.56 -32.31
N LEU A 122 2.52 28.24 -32.16
CA LEU A 122 2.25 27.33 -33.27
C LEU A 122 0.86 27.64 -33.83
N ALA A 123 0.81 28.67 -34.69
CA ALA A 123 -0.38 29.09 -35.40
C ALA A 123 -0.73 28.01 -36.43
N PHE A 124 -1.64 27.11 -36.04
CA PHE A 124 -2.37 26.33 -37.02
C PHE A 124 -3.35 27.26 -37.73
N ALA A 125 -3.05 27.56 -39.00
CA ALA A 125 -3.94 28.34 -39.85
C ALA A 125 -5.29 27.62 -39.98
N PRO A 126 -6.42 28.26 -39.66
CA PRO A 126 -7.74 27.66 -39.92
C PRO A 126 -7.95 27.54 -41.44
N PRO A 127 -8.56 26.45 -41.94
CA PRO A 127 -8.88 26.32 -43.35
C PRO A 127 -9.84 27.44 -43.77
N GLY A 128 -9.45 28.21 -44.78
CA GLY A 128 -10.19 29.37 -45.24
C GLY A 128 -11.59 29.01 -45.72
N ALA A 129 -12.61 29.57 -45.05
CA ALA A 129 -13.93 29.75 -45.65
C ALA A 129 -13.86 31.00 -46.56
N GLY A 130 -14.34 30.85 -47.81
CA GLY A 130 -14.21 31.83 -48.88
C GLY A 130 -14.88 33.20 -48.61
N PRO A 131 -14.71 34.16 -49.54
CA PRO A 131 -15.03 35.57 -49.30
C PRO A 131 -16.52 35.82 -49.10
N SER A 132 -16.85 36.50 -47.99
CA SER A 132 -18.15 37.10 -47.75
C SER A 132 -18.34 38.31 -48.67
N THR A 133 -19.40 38.32 -49.47
CA THR A 133 -19.81 39.52 -50.21
C THR A 133 -20.53 40.48 -49.26
N PRO A 134 -20.17 41.79 -49.22
CA PRO A 134 -20.83 42.77 -48.36
C PRO A 134 -22.18 43.22 -48.93
N GLY A 135 -23.20 43.28 -48.07
CA GLY A 135 -24.51 43.85 -48.37
C GLY A 135 -25.26 44.19 -47.08
N ASP A 136 -24.94 45.34 -46.49
CA ASP A 136 -25.71 46.05 -45.45
C ASP A 136 -27.01 46.66 -46.04
N PRO A 137 -27.93 47.26 -45.25
CA PRO A 137 -28.24 47.11 -43.81
C PRO A 137 -29.77 47.06 -43.52
N ALA A 138 -30.16 46.66 -42.30
CA ALA A 138 -31.37 47.07 -41.55
C ALA A 138 -31.60 46.06 -40.41
N ALA A 139 -32.20 46.32 -39.26
CA ALA A 139 -32.58 47.48 -38.46
C ALA A 139 -33.34 46.87 -37.25
N VAL A 140 -33.42 47.58 -36.11
CA VAL A 140 -34.38 47.33 -35.00
C VAL A 140 -34.07 46.06 -34.17
N GLY A 141 -33.94 46.02 -32.85
CA GLY A 141 -34.22 46.90 -31.71
C GLY A 141 -34.14 46.01 -30.45
N PRO A 142 -34.01 46.57 -29.24
CA PRO A 142 -33.78 45.78 -28.02
C PRO A 142 -35.10 45.20 -27.53
N ASN A 143 -35.18 43.88 -27.33
CA ASN A 143 -36.34 43.29 -26.66
C ASN A 143 -35.92 42.55 -25.39
N VAL A 144 -36.62 42.96 -24.34
CA VAL A 144 -36.51 42.60 -22.93
C VAL A 144 -37.56 41.53 -22.62
N LEU A 145 -37.39 40.86 -21.47
CA LEU A 145 -38.39 40.15 -20.63
C LEU A 145 -38.42 38.61 -20.74
N PRO A 146 -38.99 37.89 -19.75
CA PRO A 146 -38.69 37.95 -18.31
C PRO A 146 -38.73 36.54 -17.62
N SER A 147 -38.60 36.57 -16.30
CA SER A 147 -38.81 35.50 -15.30
C SER A 147 -40.09 34.65 -15.49
N GLY A 148 -40.00 33.37 -15.15
CA GLY A 148 -41.13 32.47 -14.90
C GLY A 148 -40.77 31.35 -13.92
N THR A 149 -41.37 31.40 -12.72
CA THR A 149 -41.30 30.46 -11.58
C THR A 149 -42.21 29.22 -11.85
N PRO A 150 -42.11 28.09 -11.12
CA PRO A 150 -42.43 26.74 -11.61
C PRO A 150 -43.86 26.26 -11.28
N PRO A 151 -44.24 25.10 -11.81
CA PRO A 151 -44.81 24.01 -10.99
C PRO A 151 -44.11 22.67 -11.34
N GLY A 152 -43.76 21.79 -10.41
CA GLY A 152 -44.65 20.95 -9.62
C GLY A 152 -44.18 19.50 -9.82
N ALA A 153 -43.90 18.79 -8.71
CA ALA A 153 -43.57 17.36 -8.76
C ALA A 153 -44.75 16.54 -9.31
N PRO A 154 -44.49 15.38 -9.91
CA PRO A 154 -44.79 14.17 -9.13
C PRO A 154 -43.76 13.04 -9.29
N ASP A 155 -43.91 12.10 -8.38
CA ASP A 155 -43.23 10.83 -8.21
C ASP A 155 -43.08 9.96 -9.47
N GLY A 156 -42.03 9.14 -9.45
CA GLY A 156 -42.15 7.74 -9.83
C GLY A 156 -41.56 7.31 -11.17
N GLY A 157 -40.50 6.50 -11.09
CA GLY A 157 -40.40 5.28 -11.90
C GLY A 157 -39.44 5.29 -13.09
N GLY A 158 -38.53 4.32 -13.07
CA GLY A 158 -38.13 3.61 -14.29
C GLY A 158 -36.79 4.02 -14.92
N LEU A 159 -35.68 3.60 -14.32
CA LEU A 159 -34.43 3.43 -15.08
C LEU A 159 -34.49 2.08 -15.82
N ILE A 160 -34.68 2.14 -17.13
CA ILE A 160 -34.49 0.99 -18.03
C ILE A 160 -32.98 0.85 -18.28
N GLY A 161 -32.35 -0.06 -17.54
CA GLY A 161 -31.02 -0.60 -17.82
C GLY A 161 -31.10 -2.12 -18.02
N PRO A 162 -30.18 -2.74 -18.78
CA PRO A 162 -30.24 -4.17 -19.12
C PRO A 162 -30.13 -5.07 -17.87
N PRO A 163 -30.68 -6.30 -17.90
CA PRO A 163 -30.89 -7.10 -16.69
C PRO A 163 -29.56 -7.58 -16.12
N ILE A 164 -29.15 -7.02 -14.98
CA ILE A 164 -28.20 -7.67 -14.08
C ILE A 164 -29.00 -8.74 -13.34
N ALA A 165 -28.67 -10.02 -13.57
CA ALA A 165 -29.17 -11.13 -12.78
C ALA A 165 -28.57 -11.04 -11.37
N ILE A 166 -29.24 -10.31 -10.47
CA ILE A 166 -28.93 -10.29 -9.05
C ILE A 166 -29.53 -11.58 -8.47
N PRO A 167 -28.74 -12.49 -7.87
CA PRO A 167 -29.33 -13.61 -7.14
C PRO A 167 -30.12 -13.06 -5.95
N THR A 168 -31.44 -13.16 -6.02
CA THR A 168 -32.37 -12.87 -4.93
C THR A 168 -32.13 -13.88 -3.81
N PHE A 169 -31.37 -13.47 -2.80
CA PHE A 169 -31.37 -14.14 -1.50
C PHE A 169 -32.57 -13.63 -0.69
N PRO A 170 -33.39 -14.52 -0.09
CA PRO A 170 -34.50 -14.10 0.75
C PRO A 170 -33.96 -13.36 1.98
N ILE A 171 -34.36 -12.10 2.15
CA ILE A 171 -34.11 -11.31 3.36
C ILE A 171 -35.02 -11.86 4.46
N ILE A 172 -34.45 -12.65 5.36
CA ILE A 172 -35.13 -13.09 6.59
C ILE A 172 -34.92 -11.98 7.64
N PRO A 173 -35.99 -11.34 8.15
CA PRO A 173 -35.86 -10.39 9.24
C PRO A 173 -35.62 -11.16 10.55
N GLY A 174 -34.45 -10.97 11.16
CA GLY A 174 -34.13 -11.49 12.50
C GLY A 174 -33.76 -12.97 12.52
N GLY A 175 -32.50 -13.30 12.24
CA GLY A 175 -32.00 -14.65 12.38
C GLY A 175 -30.48 -14.69 12.44
N ILE A 176 -29.95 -14.98 13.62
CA ILE A 176 -28.55 -15.34 13.83
C ILE A 176 -28.30 -16.60 13.02
N LEU A 177 -27.43 -16.56 12.00
CA LEU A 177 -27.03 -17.77 11.29
C LEU A 177 -26.37 -18.73 12.28
N PRO A 178 -26.82 -19.99 12.41
CA PRO A 178 -26.08 -20.97 13.19
C PRO A 178 -24.72 -21.19 12.51
N VAL A 179 -23.64 -20.87 13.21
CA VAL A 179 -22.29 -21.27 12.85
C VAL A 179 -22.29 -22.80 12.80
N GLY A 180 -22.31 -23.37 11.60
CA GLY A 180 -22.14 -24.80 11.40
C GLY A 180 -20.79 -25.25 11.96
N PRO A 181 -20.66 -26.50 12.44
CA PRO A 181 -19.40 -27.00 12.96
C PRO A 181 -18.34 -26.93 11.86
N THR A 182 -17.23 -26.24 12.16
CA THR A 182 -16.04 -26.22 11.32
C THR A 182 -15.56 -27.66 11.09
N PRO A 183 -15.33 -28.10 9.84
CA PRO A 183 -14.76 -29.41 9.60
C PRO A 183 -13.38 -29.50 10.29
N PRO A 184 -13.02 -30.66 10.86
CA PRO A 184 -11.70 -30.84 11.46
C PRO A 184 -10.64 -30.67 10.36
N ILE A 185 -9.70 -29.75 10.60
CA ILE A 185 -8.54 -29.54 9.74
C ILE A 185 -7.69 -30.81 9.83
N THR A 186 -7.71 -31.65 8.80
CA THR A 186 -6.81 -32.81 8.75
C THR A 186 -5.42 -32.29 8.40
N PRO A 187 -4.39 -32.51 9.24
CA PRO A 187 -3.04 -32.11 8.90
C PRO A 187 -2.61 -32.87 7.64
N VAL A 188 -2.31 -32.15 6.56
CA VAL A 188 -1.69 -32.71 5.36
C VAL A 188 -0.31 -33.21 5.76
N PRO A 189 -0.03 -34.52 5.72
CA PRO A 189 1.31 -35.01 6.00
C PRO A 189 2.20 -34.63 4.82
N GLU A 190 2.99 -33.57 4.97
CA GLU A 190 4.00 -33.22 3.99
C GLU A 190 5.12 -34.28 4.03
N PRO A 191 5.27 -35.12 2.98
CA PRO A 191 6.28 -36.20 2.97
C PRO A 191 7.71 -35.67 3.11
N GLN A 192 7.92 -34.38 2.82
CA GLN A 192 9.21 -33.70 2.98
C GLN A 192 9.66 -33.52 4.44
N THR A 193 8.77 -33.55 5.43
CA THR A 193 9.16 -33.42 6.84
C THR A 193 9.98 -34.63 7.29
N TRP A 194 9.52 -35.84 6.97
CA TRP A 194 10.23 -37.08 7.28
C TRP A 194 11.57 -37.18 6.55
N ALA A 195 11.63 -36.69 5.30
CA ALA A 195 12.86 -36.64 4.53
C ALA A 195 13.93 -35.76 5.21
N LEU A 196 13.54 -34.60 5.75
CA LEU A 196 14.46 -33.71 6.46
C LEU A 196 14.94 -34.30 7.79
N TRP A 197 14.06 -34.99 8.53
CA TRP A 197 14.46 -35.72 9.75
C TRP A 197 15.43 -36.86 9.46
N ALA A 198 15.14 -37.68 8.43
CA ALA A 198 16.01 -38.77 8.02
C ALA A 198 17.39 -38.26 7.56
N ALA A 199 17.41 -37.19 6.77
CA ALA A 199 18.66 -36.55 6.33
C ALA A 199 19.49 -36.05 7.53
N GLY A 200 18.84 -35.43 8.53
CA GLY A 200 19.49 -34.97 9.76
C GLY A 200 20.11 -36.11 10.58
N LEU A 201 19.40 -37.23 10.73
CA LEU A 201 19.90 -38.40 11.47
C LEU A 201 21.07 -39.08 10.75
N VAL A 202 21.01 -39.19 9.43
CA VAL A 202 22.12 -39.72 8.61
C VAL A 202 23.36 -38.83 8.75
N ALA A 203 23.20 -37.51 8.68
CA ALA A 203 24.31 -36.57 8.84
C ALA A 203 24.96 -36.69 10.24
N LEU A 204 24.16 -36.83 11.30
CA LEU A 204 24.66 -37.00 12.66
C LEU A 204 25.42 -38.34 12.83
N GLY A 205 24.92 -39.42 12.22
CA GLY A 205 25.57 -40.73 12.19
C GLY A 205 26.94 -40.68 11.51
N ILE A 206 27.02 -40.09 10.32
CA ILE A 206 28.27 -39.89 9.58
C ILE A 206 29.26 -39.06 10.39
N PHE A 207 28.80 -37.99 11.04
CA PHE A 207 29.65 -37.13 11.87
C PHE A 207 30.26 -37.88 13.06
N ARG A 208 29.47 -38.70 13.76
CA ARG A 208 29.99 -39.54 14.87
C ARG A 208 30.99 -40.58 14.39
N LEU A 209 30.75 -41.22 13.26
CA LEU A 209 31.68 -42.19 12.67
C LEU A 209 33.03 -41.55 12.30
N ARG A 210 33.00 -40.33 11.74
CA ARG A 210 34.23 -39.57 11.41
C ARG A 210 35.02 -39.19 12.65
N ARG A 211 34.34 -38.77 13.73
CA ARG A 211 35.01 -38.47 15.02
C ARG A 211 35.67 -39.70 15.63
N ARG A 212 35.01 -40.87 15.59
CA ARG A 212 35.57 -42.13 16.11
C ARG A 212 36.78 -42.63 15.32
N LYS A 213 36.79 -42.43 13.99
CA LYS A 213 37.99 -42.75 13.18
C LYS A 213 39.16 -41.83 13.50
N GLY A 214 38.92 -40.54 13.73
CA GLY A 214 39.98 -39.59 14.13
C GLY A 214 40.61 -39.89 15.50
N SER A 215 39.83 -40.41 16.45
CA SER A 215 40.36 -40.81 17.76
C SER A 215 41.20 -42.10 17.71
N ASN A 216 40.84 -43.06 16.86
CA ASN A 216 41.55 -44.34 16.79
C ASN A 216 42.91 -44.24 16.08
N THR A 217 43.11 -43.30 15.15
CA THR A 217 44.41 -43.09 14.50
C THR A 217 45.45 -42.49 15.46
N THR A 218 45.02 -41.71 16.45
CA THR A 218 45.93 -41.08 17.43
C THR A 218 46.44 -42.08 18.47
N GLN A 219 45.69 -43.14 18.77
CA GLN A 219 46.10 -44.14 19.76
C GLN A 219 47.05 -45.21 19.21
N ALA A 220 47.09 -45.42 17.88
CA ALA A 220 47.99 -46.39 17.25
C ALA A 220 49.44 -45.88 17.10
N SER A 221 49.71 -44.57 17.23
CA SER A 221 51.06 -44.01 17.08
C SER A 221 51.84 -43.86 18.39
N ASN A 222 51.22 -44.08 19.56
CA ASN A 222 51.87 -43.92 20.87
C ASN A 222 52.27 -45.24 21.57
N GLY A 223 52.18 -46.38 20.88
CA GLY A 223 52.50 -47.71 21.43
C GLY A 223 53.83 -48.32 20.96
N ALA A 224 54.68 -47.56 20.26
CA ALA A 224 55.96 -48.04 19.78
C ALA A 224 57.07 -47.02 20.09
N ARG A 225 57.49 -46.98 21.36
CA ARG A 225 58.82 -46.52 21.82
C ARG A 225 58.98 -46.84 23.30
#